data_AF-A0A0L0UHS9-F1
#
_entry.id   AF-A0A0L0UHS9-F1
#
_cell.length_a   1.000
_cell.length_b   1.000
_cell.length_c   1.000
_cell.angle_alpha   90.00
_cell.angle_beta   90.00
_cell.angle_gamma   90.00
#
_symmetry.space_group_name_H-M   'P 1'
#
loop_
_entity.id
_entity.type
_entity.pdbx_description
1 polymer ?
#
loop_
_entity_poly.entity_id
_entity_poly.type
_entity_poly.pdbx_seq_one_letter_code
_entity_poly.pdbx_strand_id
1 'polypeptide(L)'
;MGHRVHDFIRDFEEVMDSIKADERLKLLSLRRCLIGTARVFLSSTTALNYAALKAALFAEFDVAVTRQHIYKTMSQRRWNKREESIHCYILKMQSIAKRAEIAEVEVIDFIIAGIGNQ
;
A
#
# COMPACT_ATOMS: atom_id res chain seq x y z
N MET A 1 -4.90 -1.45 -8.46
CA MET A 1 -3.99 -0.77 -7.50
C MET A 1 -4.38 -1.24 -6.10
N GLY A 2 -3.65 -2.17 -5.51
CA GLY A 2 -3.89 -2.57 -4.11
C GLY A 2 -2.99 -1.73 -3.21
N HIS A 3 -3.56 -0.76 -2.50
CA HIS A 3 -2.84 -0.01 -1.47
C HIS A 3 -2.69 -0.89 -0.23
N ARG A 4 -1.54 -0.82 0.45
CA ARG A 4 -1.36 -1.51 1.72
C ARG A 4 -2.31 -0.92 2.75
N VAL A 5 -2.81 -1.75 3.66
CA VAL A 5 -3.68 -1.28 4.73
C VAL A 5 -3.02 -0.18 5.57
N HIS A 6 -1.71 -0.25 5.78
CA HIS A 6 -0.94 0.80 6.46
C HIS A 6 -0.94 2.15 5.72
N ASP A 7 -0.68 2.15 4.41
CA ASP A 7 -0.68 3.38 3.61
C ASP A 7 -2.08 3.98 3.56
N PHE A 8 -3.09 3.14 3.33
CA PHE A 8 -4.49 3.56 3.32
C PHE A 8 -4.92 4.22 4.65
N ILE A 9 -4.56 3.60 5.79
CA ILE A 9 -4.92 4.14 7.11
C ILE A 9 -4.16 5.43 7.40
N ARG A 10 -2.87 5.53 7.05
CA ARG A 10 -2.10 6.78 7.20
C ARG A 10 -2.74 7.91 6.39
N ASP A 11 -2.97 7.70 5.11
CA ASP A 11 -3.53 8.73 4.22
C ASP A 11 -4.94 9.15 4.68
N PHE A 12 -5.73 8.19 5.20
CA PHE A 12 -7.01 8.48 5.83
C PHE A 12 -6.86 9.35 7.10
N GLU A 13 -5.93 9.01 8.00
CA GLU A 13 -5.69 9.75 9.24
C GLU A 13 -5.21 11.18 8.97
N GLU A 14 -4.31 11.37 7.99
CA GLU A 14 -3.85 12.71 7.57
C GLU A 14 -5.02 13.61 7.14
N VAL A 15 -5.96 13.07 6.36
CA VAL A 15 -7.16 13.82 5.94
C VAL A 15 -8.07 14.12 7.14
N MET A 16 -8.31 13.15 8.01
CA MET A 16 -9.17 13.33 9.19
C MET A 16 -8.58 14.33 10.19
N ASP A 17 -7.27 14.33 10.37
CA ASP A 17 -6.56 15.24 11.26
C ASP A 17 -6.57 16.68 10.72
N SER A 18 -6.51 16.85 9.39
CA SER A 18 -6.62 18.18 8.76
C SER A 18 -7.94 18.90 9.09
N ILE A 19 -9.01 18.15 9.33
CA ILE A 19 -10.33 18.67 9.71
C ILE A 19 -10.60 18.54 11.22
N LYS A 20 -9.61 18.14 12.02
CA LYS A 20 -9.72 17.88 13.47
C LYS A 20 -10.91 16.95 13.80
N ALA A 21 -11.10 15.90 13.00
CA ALA A 21 -12.19 14.96 13.19
C ALA A 21 -12.10 14.27 14.56
N ASP A 22 -13.24 14.19 15.26
CA ASP A 22 -13.35 13.40 16.47
C ASP A 22 -13.35 11.89 16.15
N GLU A 23 -13.21 11.06 17.19
CA GLU A 23 -13.10 9.61 17.03
C GLU A 23 -14.35 8.98 16.39
N ARG A 24 -15.53 9.56 16.66
CA ARG A 24 -16.80 9.09 16.11
C ARG A 24 -16.88 9.35 14.60
N LEU A 25 -16.48 10.54 14.16
CA LEU A 25 -16.41 10.91 12.76
C LEU A 25 -15.35 10.08 12.02
N LYS A 26 -14.19 9.84 12.63
CA LYS A 26 -13.17 8.92 12.09
C LYS A 26 -13.72 7.51 11.89
N LEU A 27 -14.42 6.96 12.88
CA LEU A 27 -15.04 5.63 12.78
C LEU A 27 -16.07 5.57 11.63
N LEU A 28 -17.01 6.50 11.59
CA LEU A 28 -18.08 6.51 10.58
C LEU A 28 -17.50 6.70 9.16
N SER A 29 -16.53 7.60 9.02
CA SER A 29 -15.87 7.86 7.74
C SER A 29 -15.07 6.66 7.26
N LEU A 30 -14.27 6.03 8.14
CA LEU A 30 -13.50 4.84 7.80
C LEU A 30 -14.41 3.71 7.29
N ARG A 31 -15.52 3.43 7.99
CA ARG A 31 -16.50 2.42 7.54
C ARG A 31 -17.09 2.71 6.15
N ARG A 32 -17.22 3.99 5.77
CA ARG A 32 -17.73 4.40 4.45
C ARG A 32 -16.67 4.31 3.35
N CYS A 33 -15.40 4.45 3.69
CA CYS A 33 -14.28 4.30 2.75
C CYS A 33 -14.01 2.83 2.37
N LEU A 34 -14.41 1.87 3.21
CA LEU A 34 -14.22 0.45 2.93
C LEU A 34 -15.19 -0.05 1.86
N ILE A 35 -14.63 -0.52 0.75
CA ILE A 35 -15.35 -1.04 -0.42
C ILE A 35 -14.91 -2.48 -0.74
N GLY A 36 -15.65 -3.16 -1.61
CA GLY A 36 -15.32 -4.53 -2.04
C GLY A 36 -15.21 -5.52 -0.87
N THR A 37 -14.14 -6.32 -0.84
CA THR A 37 -13.87 -7.31 0.21
C THR A 37 -13.81 -6.69 1.61
N ALA A 38 -13.25 -5.48 1.75
CA ALA A 38 -13.19 -4.80 3.04
C ALA A 38 -14.57 -4.36 3.55
N ARG A 39 -15.53 -4.13 2.64
CA ARG A 39 -16.92 -3.87 3.01
C ARG A 39 -17.62 -5.14 3.50
N VAL A 40 -17.29 -6.29 2.93
CA VAL A 40 -17.79 -7.59 3.41
C VAL A 40 -17.23 -7.88 4.81
N PHE A 41 -15.95 -7.62 5.04
CA PHE A 41 -15.32 -7.72 6.37
C PHE A 41 -16.02 -6.88 7.46
N LEU A 42 -16.60 -5.72 7.11
CA LEU A 42 -17.37 -4.94 8.07
C LEU A 42 -18.60 -5.66 8.64
N SER A 43 -19.10 -6.69 7.97
CA SER A 43 -20.22 -7.50 8.47
C SER A 43 -19.78 -8.58 9.46
N SER A 44 -18.51 -8.97 9.44
CA SER A 44 -17.94 -9.97 10.36
C SER A 44 -17.23 -9.35 11.56
N THR A 45 -16.81 -8.08 11.48
CA THR A 45 -16.09 -7.41 12.57
C THR A 45 -17.04 -6.92 13.68
N THR A 46 -16.61 -7.08 14.94
CA THR A 46 -17.29 -6.57 16.14
C THR A 46 -16.74 -5.21 16.60
N ALA A 47 -15.89 -4.56 15.80
CA ALA A 47 -15.26 -3.29 16.16
C ALA A 47 -16.27 -2.15 16.34
N LEU A 48 -16.33 -1.61 17.57
CA LEU A 48 -17.26 -0.55 17.98
C LEU A 48 -16.65 0.86 18.02
N ASN A 49 -15.32 0.97 18.01
CA ASN A 49 -14.59 2.24 18.01
C ASN A 49 -13.52 2.26 16.92
N TYR A 50 -12.95 3.43 16.66
CA TYR A 50 -11.99 3.63 15.58
C TYR A 50 -10.74 2.76 15.78
N ALA A 51 -10.19 2.73 16.99
CA ALA A 51 -9.00 1.96 17.32
C ALA A 51 -9.18 0.46 17.06
N ALA A 52 -10.31 -0.12 17.48
CA ALA A 52 -10.66 -1.51 17.24
C ALA A 52 -10.83 -1.82 15.74
N LEU A 53 -11.45 -0.90 14.99
CA LEU A 53 -11.63 -1.10 13.54
C LEU A 53 -10.29 -1.04 12.80
N LYS A 54 -9.41 -0.10 13.16
CA LYS A 54 -8.06 0.00 12.62
C LYS A 54 -7.24 -1.27 12.92
N ALA A 55 -7.29 -1.77 14.15
CA ALA A 55 -6.61 -3.01 14.53
C ALA A 55 -7.16 -4.23 13.76
N ALA A 56 -8.47 -4.33 13.61
CA ALA A 56 -9.11 -5.40 12.85
C ALA A 56 -8.74 -5.37 11.37
N LEU A 57 -8.65 -4.17 10.77
CA LEU A 57 -8.19 -4.01 9.39
C LEU A 57 -6.73 -4.44 9.21
N PHE A 58 -5.85 -4.12 10.16
CA PHE A 58 -4.47 -4.60 10.12
C PHE A 58 -4.42 -6.12 10.26
N ALA A 59 -5.12 -6.71 11.23
CA ALA A 59 -5.12 -8.17 11.40
C ALA A 59 -5.59 -8.95 10.16
N GLU A 60 -6.58 -8.42 9.43
CA GLU A 60 -7.15 -9.07 8.25
C GLU A 60 -6.37 -8.78 6.95
N PHE A 61 -5.99 -7.51 6.74
CA PHE A 61 -5.48 -7.03 5.45
C PHE A 61 -3.99 -6.68 5.47
N ASP A 62 -3.33 -6.78 6.62
CA ASP A 62 -1.88 -6.70 6.67
C ASP A 62 -1.29 -8.00 6.13
N VAL A 63 -1.21 -8.07 4.80
CA VAL A 63 -0.43 -9.09 4.16
C VAL A 63 1.02 -8.79 4.48
N ALA A 64 1.67 -9.65 5.26
CA ALA A 64 3.11 -9.67 5.43
C ALA A 64 3.75 -9.84 4.05
N VAL A 65 4.01 -8.73 3.36
CA VAL A 65 4.69 -8.75 2.08
C VAL A 65 6.14 -9.06 2.39
N THR A 66 6.48 -10.33 2.32
CA THR A 66 7.84 -10.79 2.59
C THR A 66 8.80 -10.11 1.62
N ARG A 67 10.04 -9.93 2.07
CA ARG A 67 11.14 -9.46 1.22
C ARG A 67 11.16 -10.25 -0.10
N GLN A 68 11.05 -11.58 -0.03
CA GLN A 68 10.97 -12.48 -1.19
C GLN A 68 9.88 -12.12 -2.20
N HIS A 69 8.68 -11.74 -1.73
CA HIS A 69 7.60 -11.31 -2.62
C HIS A 69 7.95 -10.00 -3.35
N ILE A 70 8.59 -9.06 -2.67
CA ILE A 70 9.08 -7.82 -3.28
C ILE A 70 10.18 -8.09 -4.30
N TYR A 71 11.16 -8.94 -3.98
CA TYR A 71 12.21 -9.33 -4.94
C TYR A 71 11.61 -9.95 -6.20
N LYS A 72 10.62 -10.84 -6.05
CA LYS A 72 9.92 -11.44 -7.19
C LYS A 72 9.15 -10.39 -8.00
N THR A 73 8.48 -9.45 -7.34
CA THR A 73 7.75 -8.37 -8.02
C THR A 73 8.69 -7.46 -8.81
N MET A 74 9.82 -7.08 -8.21
CA MET A 74 10.83 -6.23 -8.86
C MET A 74 11.52 -6.97 -10.02
N SER A 75 11.86 -8.26 -9.84
CA SER A 75 12.55 -9.05 -10.87
C SER A 75 11.70 -9.29 -12.12
N GLN A 76 10.38 -9.34 -11.98
CA GLN A 76 9.42 -9.52 -13.08
C GLN A 76 9.09 -8.21 -13.80
N ARG A 77 9.38 -7.06 -13.18
CA ARG A 77 9.01 -5.76 -13.73
C ARG A 77 10.00 -5.33 -14.82
N ARG A 78 9.48 -4.99 -16.00
CA ARG A 78 10.25 -4.53 -17.17
C ARG A 78 9.80 -3.14 -17.58
N TRP A 79 10.73 -2.27 -17.96
CA TRP A 79 10.39 -0.96 -18.50
C TRP A 79 9.81 -1.10 -19.91
N ASN A 80 8.68 -0.42 -20.16
CA ASN A 80 8.07 -0.35 -21.48
C ASN A 80 8.03 1.10 -21.97
N LYS A 81 8.91 1.42 -22.92
CA LYS A 81 9.04 2.77 -23.50
C LYS A 81 7.78 3.31 -24.19
N ARG A 82 6.82 2.44 -24.54
CA ARG A 82 5.54 2.85 -25.15
C ARG A 82 4.47 3.22 -24.11
N GLU A 83 4.60 2.72 -22.88
CA GLU A 83 3.58 2.88 -21.83
C GLU A 83 3.99 3.92 -20.78
N GLU A 84 5.28 4.09 -20.52
CA GLU A 84 5.76 4.98 -19.47
C GLU A 84 7.15 5.57 -19.74
N SER A 85 7.40 6.77 -19.21
CA SER A 85 8.74 7.35 -19.17
C SER A 85 9.65 6.57 -18.23
N ILE A 86 10.96 6.63 -18.47
CA ILE A 86 11.95 5.98 -17.60
C ILE A 86 11.89 6.50 -16.16
N HIS A 87 11.60 7.80 -15.98
CA HIS A 87 11.45 8.39 -14.66
C HIS A 87 10.23 7.81 -13.91
N CYS A 88 9.09 7.66 -14.61
CA CYS A 88 7.89 7.03 -14.04
C CYS A 88 8.16 5.57 -13.63
N TYR A 89 8.90 4.83 -14.45
CA TYR A 89 9.35 3.47 -14.14
C TYR A 89 10.22 3.42 -12.87
N ILE A 90 11.22 4.30 -12.76
CA ILE A 90 12.11 4.39 -11.59
C ILE A 90 11.31 4.67 -10.31
N LEU A 91 10.41 5.67 -10.35
CA LEU A 91 9.57 6.00 -9.20
C LEU A 91 8.68 4.82 -8.77
N LYS A 92 8.14 4.06 -9.73
CA LYS A 92 7.37 2.84 -9.43
C LYS A 92 8.26 1.76 -8.81
N MET A 93 9.48 1.56 -9.30
CA MET A 93 10.43 0.59 -8.71
C MET A 93 10.83 0.97 -7.28
N GLN A 94 11.10 2.25 -7.03
CA GLN A 94 11.35 2.77 -5.67
C GLN A 94 10.15 2.61 -4.75
N SER A 95 8.93 2.85 -5.26
CA SER A 95 7.69 2.62 -4.51
C SER A 95 7.52 1.14 -4.14
N ILE A 96 7.84 0.21 -5.04
CA ILE A 96 7.84 -1.23 -4.77
C ILE A 96 8.94 -1.59 -3.75
N ALA A 97 10.13 -1.00 -3.82
CA ALA A 97 11.23 -1.30 -2.91
C ALA A 97 11.00 -0.82 -1.46
N LYS A 98 10.39 0.38 -1.30
CA LYS A 98 10.00 0.92 0.01
C LYS A 98 9.11 -0.03 0.81
N ARG A 99 8.50 -1.00 0.15
CA ARG A 99 7.59 -1.96 0.76
C ARG A 99 8.28 -2.98 1.66
N ALA A 100 9.58 -3.26 1.51
CA ALA A 100 10.27 -4.28 2.30
C ALA A 100 11.70 -3.89 2.71
N GLU A 101 11.98 -2.59 2.85
CA GLU A 101 13.31 -2.06 3.22
C GLU A 101 14.45 -2.72 2.41
N ILE A 102 14.25 -2.73 1.09
CA ILE A 102 15.25 -3.22 0.14
C ILE A 102 16.40 -2.22 0.10
N ALA A 103 17.65 -2.70 0.15
CA ALA A 103 18.80 -1.81 0.11
C ALA A 103 18.86 -1.07 -1.23
N GLU A 104 19.23 0.21 -1.21
CA GLU A 104 19.21 1.07 -2.42
C GLU A 104 20.02 0.47 -3.58
N VAL A 105 21.18 -0.13 -3.29
CA VAL A 105 22.02 -0.81 -4.28
C VAL A 105 21.24 -1.93 -4.99
N GLU A 106 20.49 -2.74 -4.25
CA GLU A 106 19.69 -3.82 -4.83
C GLU A 106 18.54 -3.28 -5.69
N VAL A 107 17.96 -2.13 -5.31
CA VAL A 107 16.93 -1.45 -6.10
C VAL A 107 17.49 -0.99 -7.44
N ILE A 108 18.70 -0.44 -7.44
CA ILE A 108 19.41 -0.01 -8.66
C ILE A 108 19.64 -1.22 -9.57
N ASP A 109 20.11 -2.34 -9.03
CA ASP A 109 20.33 -3.57 -9.82
C ASP A 109 19.04 -4.05 -10.50
N PHE A 110 17.91 -4.03 -9.78
CA PHE A 110 16.61 -4.36 -10.36
C PHE A 110 16.16 -3.38 -11.45
N ILE A 111 16.40 -2.09 -11.26
CA ILE A 111 16.07 -1.05 -12.26
C ILE A 111 16.89 -1.30 -13.53
N ILE A 112 18.19 -1.51 -13.41
CA ILE A 112 19.10 -1.76 -14.54
C ILE A 112 18.67 -3.04 -15.27
N ALA A 113 18.45 -4.14 -14.53
CA ALA A 113 17.99 -5.40 -15.09
C ALA A 113 16.63 -5.29 -15.80
N GLY A 114 15.75 -4.43 -15.30
CA GLY A 114 14.41 -4.24 -15.85
C GLY A 114 14.34 -3.28 -17.05
N ILE A 115 15.31 -2.37 -17.21
CA ILE A 115 15.50 -1.59 -18.44
C ILE A 115 15.97 -2.51 -19.57
N GLY A 116 16.89 -3.43 -19.25
CA GLY A 116 17.49 -4.34 -20.21
C GLY A 116 18.36 -3.64 -21.26
N ASN A 117 19.08 -4.42 -22.07
CA ASN A 117 19.76 -3.91 -23.27
C ASN A 117 18.72 -3.79 -24.39
N GLN A 118 17.83 -2.80 -24.34
CA GLN A 118 16.87 -2.52 -25.41
C GLN A 118 17.49 -1.74 -26.57
#